data_AF-A0A8S3JW32-F1
#
_entry.id   AF-A0A8S3JW32-F1
#
_cell.length_a   1.000
_cell.length_b   1.000
_cell.length_c   1.000
_cell.angle_alpha   90.00
_cell.angle_beta   90.00
_cell.angle_gamma   90.00
#
_symmetry.space_group_name_H-M   'P 1'
#
loop_
_entity.id
_entity.type
_entity.pdbx_description
1 polymer ?
#
loop_
_entity_poly.entity_id
_entity_poly.type
_entity_poly.pdbx_seq_one_letter_code
_entity_poly.pdbx_strand_id
1 'polypeptide(L)'
;KVYRREVEENGIVVDPLKCFHTIKGVTGHEICRYFWEFQYRMEWETTLDSTKIIEALDPDTVIFFQLHKRVWPAAQRDSCFWSHIRCISNSDEDQPTWLVVNYTTPHPLAPIKSPQVRLVANVALICETIISEPPLNPKDIKRENI
;
A
#
# COMPACT_ATOMS: atom_id res chain seq x y z
N LYS A 1 1.23 2.77 16.29
CA LYS A 1 0.18 2.04 17.05
C LYS A 1 -0.57 1.15 16.08
N VAL A 2 -0.71 -0.15 16.39
CA VAL A 2 -1.41 -1.13 15.55
C VAL A 2 -2.67 -1.55 16.29
N TYR A 3 -3.79 -1.56 15.59
CA TYR A 3 -5.12 -1.93 16.09
C TYR A 3 -5.67 -3.06 15.23
N ARG A 4 -6.34 -4.00 15.87
CA ARG A 4 -7.00 -5.14 15.24
C ARG A 4 -8.40 -5.28 15.83
N ARG A 5 -9.37 -5.67 15.01
CA ARG A 5 -10.66 -6.15 15.47
C ARG A 5 -10.79 -7.62 15.08
N GLU A 6 -11.10 -8.48 16.03
CA GLU A 6 -11.29 -9.91 15.76
C GLU A 6 -12.64 -10.12 15.09
N VAL A 7 -12.62 -10.68 13.88
CA VAL A 7 -13.79 -10.95 13.06
C VAL A 7 -13.59 -12.26 12.32
N GLU A 8 -14.61 -13.12 12.38
CA GLU A 8 -14.63 -14.38 11.66
C GLU A 8 -15.90 -14.46 10.81
N GLU A 9 -15.73 -14.82 9.54
CA GLU A 9 -16.82 -15.02 8.59
C GLU A 9 -16.70 -16.43 7.99
N ASN A 10 -17.72 -17.28 8.20
CA ASN A 10 -17.75 -18.66 7.70
C ASN A 10 -16.51 -19.51 8.09
N GLY A 11 -15.98 -19.35 9.29
CA GLY A 11 -14.78 -20.07 9.71
C GLY A 11 -13.46 -19.45 9.24
N ILE A 12 -13.51 -18.29 8.55
CA ILE A 12 -12.35 -17.60 8.00
C ILE A 12 -12.12 -16.32 8.81
N VAL A 13 -10.90 -16.17 9.33
CA VAL A 13 -10.46 -14.96 10.03
C VAL A 13 -10.32 -13.81 9.03
N VAL A 14 -11.05 -12.72 9.24
CA VAL A 14 -11.10 -11.53 8.38
C VAL A 14 -10.83 -10.24 9.17
N ASP A 15 -10.00 -10.35 10.19
CA ASP A 15 -9.65 -9.27 11.12
C ASP A 15 -9.26 -7.96 10.41
N PRO A 16 -10.04 -6.88 10.55
CA PRO A 16 -9.63 -5.57 10.08
C PRO A 16 -8.44 -5.07 10.88
N LEU A 17 -7.42 -4.59 10.15
CA LEU A 17 -6.20 -4.02 10.73
C LEU A 17 -6.14 -2.52 10.44
N LYS A 18 -5.76 -1.73 11.45
CA LYS A 18 -5.49 -0.30 11.30
C LYS A 18 -4.19 0.07 12.01
N CYS A 19 -3.28 0.74 11.32
CA CYS A 19 -2.03 1.21 11.89
C CYS A 19 -1.92 2.73 11.76
N PHE A 20 -1.31 3.36 12.76
CA PHE A 20 -0.90 4.76 12.73
C PHE A 20 0.57 4.86 13.08
N HIS A 21 1.32 5.65 12.31
CA HIS A 21 2.73 5.91 12.58
C HIS A 21 3.08 7.33 12.18
N THR A 22 4.10 7.90 12.82
CA THR A 22 4.64 9.23 12.52
C THR A 22 6.12 9.05 12.27
N ILE A 23 6.57 9.49 11.09
CA ILE A 23 7.94 9.33 10.63
C ILE A 23 8.49 10.73 10.37
N LYS A 24 9.61 11.07 11.00
CA LYS A 24 10.28 12.36 10.80
C LYS A 24 11.15 12.34 9.55
N GLY A 25 11.29 13.48 8.89
CA GLY A 25 12.24 13.70 7.81
C GLY A 25 11.81 13.15 6.45
N VAL A 26 10.56 12.73 6.31
CA VAL A 26 9.99 12.18 5.07
C VAL A 26 8.57 12.71 4.85
N THR A 27 8.25 13.02 3.60
CA THR A 27 6.92 13.47 3.20
C THR A 27 6.00 12.28 2.95
N GLY A 28 4.69 12.52 3.01
CA GLY A 28 3.68 11.53 2.62
C GLY A 28 3.79 11.13 1.14
N HIS A 29 4.22 12.06 0.28
CA HIS A 29 4.50 11.78 -1.13
C HIS A 29 5.63 10.76 -1.28
N GLU A 30 6.77 10.97 -0.61
CA GLU A 30 7.90 10.02 -0.65
C GLU A 30 7.47 8.64 -0.15
N ILE A 31 6.78 8.55 0.98
CA ILE A 31 6.30 7.28 1.53
C ILE A 31 5.35 6.56 0.56
N CYS A 32 4.36 7.26 0.00
CA CYS A 32 3.42 6.68 -0.95
C CYS A 32 4.12 6.21 -2.24
N ARG A 33 5.10 6.97 -2.75
CA ARG A 33 5.90 6.57 -3.93
C ARG A 33 6.72 5.31 -3.65
N TYR A 34 7.46 5.25 -2.55
CA TYR A 34 8.24 4.06 -2.18
C TYR A 34 7.37 2.81 -1.98
N PHE A 35 6.14 2.99 -1.46
CA PHE A 35 5.19 1.89 -1.29
C PHE A 35 4.57 1.41 -2.62
N TRP A 36 4.23 2.34 -3.51
CA TRP A 36 3.56 2.05 -4.78
C TRP A 36 4.50 1.55 -5.88
N GLU A 37 5.69 2.15 -6.00
CA GLU A 37 6.61 1.85 -7.10
C GLU A 37 7.11 0.40 -7.07
N PHE A 38 6.98 -0.29 -8.21
CA PHE A 38 7.37 -1.68 -8.36
C PHE A 38 8.87 -1.93 -8.10
N GLN A 39 9.74 -1.00 -8.49
CA GLN A 39 11.20 -1.18 -8.40
C GLN A 39 11.69 -1.38 -6.96
N TYR A 40 11.05 -0.73 -5.98
CA TYR A 40 11.42 -0.86 -4.56
C TYR A 40 10.71 -2.01 -3.85
N ARG A 41 9.73 -2.68 -4.50
CA ARG A 41 8.86 -3.64 -3.84
C ARG A 41 9.65 -4.75 -3.13
N MET A 42 10.61 -5.36 -3.82
CA MET A 42 11.41 -6.45 -3.25
C MET A 42 12.52 -5.99 -2.29
N GLU A 43 12.75 -4.68 -2.15
CA GLU A 43 13.72 -4.14 -1.19
C GLU A 43 13.17 -4.13 0.24
N TRP A 44 11.88 -3.84 0.41
CA TRP A 44 11.24 -3.73 1.72
C TRP A 44 10.22 -4.83 2.02
N GLU A 45 9.58 -5.42 1.00
CA GLU A 45 8.55 -6.44 1.21
C GLU A 45 9.19 -7.82 1.41
N THR A 46 9.11 -8.33 2.63
CA THR A 46 9.78 -9.57 3.02
C THR A 46 8.89 -10.81 2.93
N THR A 47 7.59 -10.63 2.70
CA THR A 47 6.61 -11.73 2.67
C THR A 47 6.42 -12.37 1.29
N LEU A 48 7.01 -11.79 0.24
CA LEU A 48 6.86 -12.25 -1.13
C LEU A 48 7.97 -13.22 -1.57
N ASP A 49 7.59 -14.22 -2.36
CA ASP A 49 8.49 -15.03 -3.19
C ASP A 49 8.72 -14.35 -4.56
N SER A 50 7.68 -13.71 -5.12
CA SER A 50 7.79 -13.00 -6.40
C SER A 50 6.72 -11.93 -6.55
N THR A 51 6.99 -10.94 -7.40
CA THR A 51 6.05 -9.88 -7.79
C THR A 51 6.22 -9.55 -9.26
N LYS A 52 5.12 -9.22 -9.93
CA LYS A 52 5.11 -8.71 -11.31
C LYS A 52 4.00 -7.67 -11.49
N ILE A 53 4.26 -6.66 -12.32
CA ILE A 53 3.20 -5.89 -12.96
C ILE A 53 2.68 -6.74 -14.12
N ILE A 54 1.38 -6.97 -14.18
CA ILE A 54 0.74 -7.73 -15.28
C ILE A 54 0.02 -6.82 -16.27
N GLU A 55 -0.32 -5.60 -15.88
CA GLU A 55 -0.96 -4.60 -16.74
C GLU A 55 -0.69 -3.20 -16.18
N ALA A 56 -0.45 -2.22 -17.05
CA ALA A 56 -0.43 -0.81 -16.70
C ALA A 56 -1.69 -0.17 -17.28
N LEU A 57 -2.57 0.35 -16.42
CA LEU A 57 -3.85 0.92 -16.82
C LEU A 57 -3.72 2.42 -17.08
N ASP A 58 -2.94 3.11 -16.24
CA ASP A 58 -2.68 4.55 -16.28
C ASP A 58 -1.28 4.82 -15.67
N PRO A 59 -0.59 5.94 -15.98
CA PRO A 59 0.58 6.42 -15.25
C PRO A 59 0.56 6.27 -13.73
N ASP A 60 -0.61 6.32 -13.08
CA ASP A 60 -0.77 6.20 -11.62
C ASP A 60 -1.46 4.89 -11.17
N THR A 61 -1.78 3.99 -12.12
CA THR A 61 -2.58 2.79 -11.87
C THR A 61 -2.03 1.57 -12.60
N VAL A 62 -1.64 0.55 -11.83
CA VAL A 62 -1.12 -0.70 -12.37
C VAL A 62 -1.77 -1.91 -11.70
N ILE A 63 -1.80 -3.05 -12.39
CA ILE A 63 -2.23 -4.32 -11.81
C ILE A 63 -1.01 -5.16 -11.46
N PHE A 64 -0.94 -5.56 -10.18
CA PHE A 64 0.08 -6.46 -9.66
C PHE A 64 -0.43 -7.89 -9.57
N PHE A 65 0.48 -8.83 -9.79
CA PHE A 65 0.35 -10.20 -9.31
C PHE A 65 1.53 -10.53 -8.41
N GLN A 66 1.26 -11.14 -7.26
CA GLN A 66 2.27 -11.47 -6.27
C GLN A 66 2.09 -12.89 -5.77
N LEU A 67 3.21 -13.59 -5.55
CA LEU A 67 3.26 -14.89 -4.89
C LEU A 67 3.86 -14.70 -3.51
N HIS A 68 3.14 -15.14 -2.47
CA HIS A 68 3.55 -14.99 -1.08
C HIS A 68 4.30 -16.23 -0.61
N LYS A 69 5.27 -16.03 0.27
CA LYS A 69 5.95 -17.12 0.99
C LYS A 69 4.92 -18.00 1.69
N ARG A 70 5.13 -19.31 1.63
CA ARG A 70 4.21 -20.26 2.26
C ARG A 70 4.35 -20.24 3.78
N VAL A 71 3.25 -19.96 4.48
CA VAL A 71 3.11 -20.18 5.92
C VAL A 71 2.53 -21.57 6.17
N TRP A 72 3.37 -22.50 6.60
CA TRP A 72 2.97 -23.87 6.97
C TRP A 72 2.06 -23.84 8.21
N PRO A 73 1.00 -24.68 8.29
CA PRO A 73 0.65 -25.81 7.41
C PRO A 73 -0.17 -25.44 6.17
N ALA A 74 -0.63 -24.20 6.06
CA ALA A 74 -1.59 -23.82 5.04
C ALA A 74 -0.99 -23.77 3.61
N ALA A 75 -1.88 -23.72 2.61
CA ALA A 75 -1.51 -23.61 1.20
C ALA A 75 -0.72 -22.31 0.92
N GLN A 76 0.04 -22.27 -0.17
CA GLN A 76 0.68 -21.01 -0.60
C GLN A 76 -0.39 -20.03 -1.11
N ARG A 77 -0.13 -18.73 -0.98
CA ARG A 77 -1.08 -17.70 -1.38
C ARG A 77 -0.55 -16.88 -2.54
N ASP A 78 -1.46 -16.48 -3.43
CA ASP A 78 -1.21 -15.44 -4.43
C ASP A 78 -2.14 -14.24 -4.20
N SER A 79 -1.79 -13.08 -4.73
CA SER A 79 -2.68 -11.91 -4.79
C SER A 79 -2.65 -11.30 -6.18
N CYS A 80 -3.81 -10.80 -6.61
CA CYS A 80 -4.00 -10.05 -7.84
C CYS A 80 -4.84 -8.82 -7.51
N PHE A 81 -4.31 -7.63 -7.73
CA PHE A 81 -4.93 -6.38 -7.32
C PHE A 81 -4.50 -5.23 -8.22
N TRP A 82 -5.39 -4.27 -8.44
CA TRP A 82 -4.98 -2.97 -8.97
C TRP A 82 -4.43 -2.13 -7.81
N SER A 83 -3.43 -1.32 -8.12
CA SER A 83 -2.75 -0.42 -7.20
C SER A 83 -2.76 0.98 -7.79
N HIS A 84 -3.37 1.92 -7.09
CA HIS A 84 -3.53 3.30 -7.52
C HIS A 84 -2.90 4.25 -6.51
N ILE A 85 -2.05 5.17 -6.99
CA ILE A 85 -1.51 6.26 -6.17
C ILE A 85 -2.21 7.56 -6.52
N ARG A 86 -2.58 8.36 -5.50
CA ARG A 86 -3.23 9.65 -5.73
C ARG A 86 -2.89 10.67 -4.66
N CYS A 87 -2.90 11.93 -5.08
CA CYS A 87 -2.88 13.10 -4.21
C CYS A 87 -4.28 13.71 -4.20
N ILE A 88 -4.81 13.98 -3.00
CA ILE A 88 -6.11 14.63 -2.79
C ILE A 88 -5.88 15.93 -2.03
N SER A 89 -6.47 17.01 -2.52
CA SER A 89 -6.60 18.28 -1.81
C SER A 89 -8.03 18.79 -1.96
N ASN A 90 -8.64 19.27 -0.87
CA ASN A 90 -10.01 19.81 -0.92
C ASN A 90 -10.04 21.28 -1.36
N SER A 91 -8.91 21.99 -1.19
CA SER A 91 -8.68 23.36 -1.65
C SER A 91 -7.19 23.58 -1.91
N ASP A 92 -6.82 24.73 -2.48
CA ASP A 92 -5.42 25.11 -2.69
C ASP A 92 -4.68 25.43 -1.37
N GLU A 93 -5.43 25.64 -0.27
CA GLU A 93 -4.89 25.96 1.05
C GLU A 93 -4.67 24.72 1.93
N ASP A 94 -5.27 23.58 1.57
CA ASP A 94 -5.17 22.35 2.35
C ASP A 94 -3.83 21.65 2.14
N GLN A 95 -3.32 21.04 3.21
CA GLN A 95 -2.16 20.16 3.09
C GLN A 95 -2.58 18.92 2.29
N PRO A 96 -1.88 18.59 1.18
CA PRO A 96 -2.25 17.48 0.33
C PRO A 96 -2.11 16.15 1.07
N THR A 97 -3.14 15.32 0.94
CA THR A 97 -3.10 13.92 1.41
C THR A 97 -2.68 13.03 0.27
N TRP A 98 -1.62 12.26 0.49
CA TRP A 98 -1.19 11.22 -0.44
C TRP A 98 -1.75 9.88 0.00
N LEU A 99 -2.21 9.07 -0.95
CA LEU A 99 -2.65 7.73 -0.66
C LEU A 99 -2.29 6.74 -1.76
N VAL A 100 -2.16 5.48 -1.35
CA VAL A 100 -2.07 4.33 -2.25
C VAL A 100 -3.15 3.34 -1.86
N VAL A 101 -3.98 2.94 -2.81
CA VAL A 101 -5.02 1.93 -2.62
C VAL A 101 -4.67 0.69 -3.43
N ASN A 102 -4.68 -0.46 -2.76
CA ASN A 102 -4.55 -1.77 -3.37
C ASN A 102 -5.85 -2.54 -3.14
N TYR A 103 -6.52 -2.91 -4.22
CA TYR A 103 -7.79 -3.63 -4.13
C TYR A 103 -7.80 -4.84 -5.06
N THR A 104 -8.17 -5.99 -4.51
CA THR A 104 -8.23 -7.25 -5.25
C THR A 104 -9.09 -7.12 -6.51
N THR A 105 -8.57 -7.63 -7.62
CA THR A 105 -9.27 -7.65 -8.90
C THR A 105 -9.00 -8.95 -9.65
N PRO A 106 -10.00 -9.55 -10.32
CA PRO A 106 -9.76 -10.65 -11.25
C PRO A 106 -8.99 -10.14 -12.48
N HIS A 107 -8.12 -10.97 -13.05
CA HIS A 107 -7.43 -10.65 -14.29
C HIS A 107 -7.10 -11.92 -15.09
N PRO A 108 -7.31 -11.96 -16.42
CA PRO A 108 -7.06 -13.16 -17.24
C PRO A 108 -5.62 -13.70 -17.17
N LEU A 109 -4.63 -12.82 -17.00
CA LEU A 109 -3.21 -13.21 -16.84
C LEU A 109 -2.83 -13.67 -15.41
N ALA A 110 -3.80 -13.69 -14.50
CA ALA A 110 -3.66 -14.14 -13.11
C ALA A 110 -4.76 -15.16 -12.73
N PRO A 111 -4.87 -16.28 -13.47
CA PRO A 111 -5.85 -17.32 -13.14
C PRO A 111 -5.53 -17.96 -11.79
N ILE A 112 -6.57 -18.33 -11.04
CA ILE A 112 -6.41 -19.07 -9.79
C ILE A 112 -5.92 -20.48 -10.14
N LYS A 113 -4.84 -20.91 -9.50
CA LYS A 113 -4.25 -22.24 -9.70
C LYS A 113 -4.34 -23.04 -8.41
N SER A 114 -4.76 -24.30 -8.50
CA SER A 114 -4.66 -25.23 -7.37
C SER A 114 -3.21 -25.74 -7.25
N PRO A 115 -2.63 -25.87 -6.04
CA PRO A 115 -3.26 -25.73 -4.72
C PRO A 115 -3.17 -24.32 -4.11
N GLN A 116 -2.78 -23.29 -4.86
CA GLN A 116 -2.68 -21.93 -4.34
C GLN A 116 -4.07 -21.34 -3.97
N VAL A 117 -4.10 -20.52 -2.94
CA VAL A 117 -5.30 -19.82 -2.48
C VAL A 117 -5.16 -18.32 -2.75
N ARG A 118 -6.13 -17.73 -3.45
CA ARG A 118 -6.17 -16.30 -3.76
C ARG A 118 -6.53 -15.47 -2.54
N LEU A 119 -5.67 -14.53 -2.17
CA LEU A 119 -5.98 -13.51 -1.18
C LEU A 119 -6.96 -12.48 -1.77
N VAL A 120 -7.92 -12.11 -0.94
CA VAL A 120 -8.81 -10.97 -1.16
C VAL A 120 -8.47 -9.92 -0.10
N ALA A 121 -8.11 -8.73 -0.54
CA ALA A 121 -7.70 -7.65 0.36
C ALA A 121 -8.12 -6.29 -0.20
N ASN A 122 -8.37 -5.37 0.74
CA ASN A 122 -8.53 -3.95 0.51
C ASN A 122 -7.56 -3.23 1.44
N VAL A 123 -6.51 -2.64 0.89
CA VAL A 123 -5.44 -2.00 1.65
C VAL A 123 -5.29 -0.57 1.19
N ALA A 124 -5.21 0.35 2.15
CA ALA A 124 -4.90 1.75 1.90
C ALA A 124 -3.73 2.18 2.78
N LEU A 125 -2.73 2.81 2.16
CA LEU A 125 -1.74 3.63 2.84
C LEU A 125 -2.16 5.08 2.63
N ILE A 126 -2.33 5.84 3.72
CA ILE A 126 -2.77 7.23 3.69
C ILE A 126 -1.76 8.04 4.48
N CYS A 127 -1.22 9.10 3.87
CA CYS A 127 -0.15 9.90 4.42
C CYS A 127 -0.46 11.39 4.32
N GLU A 128 -0.35 12.06 5.46
CA GLU A 128 -0.37 13.52 5.59
C GLU A 128 1.04 13.97 5.96
N THR A 129 1.49 15.09 5.40
CA THR A 129 2.79 15.68 5.75
C THR A 129 2.55 16.83 6.71
N ILE A 130 3.18 16.78 7.88
CA ILE A 130 3.07 17.83 8.89
C ILE A 130 4.39 18.57 8.94
N ILE A 131 4.36 19.90 8.79
CA ILE A 131 5.54 20.74 8.94
C ILE A 131 5.51 21.34 10.35
N SER A 132 6.43 20.91 11.19
CA SER A 132 6.64 21.44 12.54
C SER A 132 7.33 22.81 12.43
N GLU A 133 6.68 23.86 12.93
CA GLU A 133 7.18 25.23 12.93
C GLU A 133 7.57 25.72 11.51
N PRO A 134 6.59 25.89 10.61
CA PRO A 134 6.87 26.26 9.23
C PRO A 134 7.62 27.60 9.18
N PRO A 135 8.79 27.67 8.51
CA PRO A 135 9.51 28.92 8.35
C PRO A 135 8.66 29.92 7.55
N LEU A 136 8.91 31.22 7.78
CA LEU A 136 8.20 32.31 7.09
C LEU A 136 8.23 32.19 5.56
N ASN A 137 9.28 31.59 5.02
CA ASN A 137 9.42 31.30 3.61
C ASN A 137 9.37 29.78 3.38
N PRO A 138 8.42 29.26 2.58
CA PRO A 138 8.33 27.84 2.26
C PRO A 138 9.61 27.24 1.66
N LYS A 139 10.46 28.05 1.02
CA LYS A 139 11.74 27.58 0.46
C LYS A 139 12.76 27.19 1.54
N ASP A 140 12.56 27.60 2.77
CA ASP A 140 13.47 27.33 3.89
C ASP A 140 13.08 26.07 4.67
N ILE A 141 12.01 25.36 4.25
CA ILE A 141 11.60 24.08 4.85
C ILE A 141 12.73 23.06 4.64
N LYS A 142 13.22 22.49 5.75
CA LYS A 142 14.21 21.41 5.77
C LYS A 142 13.57 20.11 6.23
N ARG A 143 14.28 18.99 6.03
CA ARG A 143 13.86 17.67 6.53
C ARG A 143 13.62 17.62 8.04
N GLU A 144 14.37 18.41 8.81
CA GLU A 144 14.17 18.50 10.27
C GLU A 144 12.83 19.13 10.68
N ASN A 145 12.21 19.90 9.78
CA ASN A 145 10.89 20.48 9.98
C ASN A 145 9.76 19.51 9.63
N ILE A 146 10.06 18.35 9.04
CA ILE A 146 9.09 17.36 8.55
C ILE A 146 8.99 16.17 9.51
#